data_AF-A0A928N4D0-F1
#
_entry.id   AF-A0A928N4D0-F1
#
_cell.length_a   1.000
_cell.length_b   1.000
_cell.length_c   1.000
_cell.angle_alpha   90.00
_cell.angle_beta   90.00
_cell.angle_gamma   90.00
#
_symmetry.space_group_name_H-M   'P 1'
#
loop_
_entity.id
_entity.type
_entity.pdbx_description
1 polymer ?
#
loop_
_entity_poly.entity_id
_entity_poly.type
_entity_poly.pdbx_seq_one_letter_code
_entity_poly.pdbx_strand_id
1 'polypeptide(L)' 'MPCRDLQHPDITKMMRDGTLSDDPPLPEIRCPLCDKECETLYKGGGEVIGCENCIERVDAYDEIMKWEGSI' A
#
# COMPACT_ATOMS: atom_id res chain seq x y z
N MET A 1 -4.99 -39.81 -25.36
CA MET A 1 -5.68 -38.57 -24.94
C MET A 1 -4.67 -37.44 -25.01
N PRO A 2 -4.67 -36.59 -26.05
CA PRO A 2 -3.69 -35.51 -26.12
C PRO A 2 -4.25 -34.26 -25.42
N CYS A 3 -3.74 -33.98 -24.23
CA CYS A 3 -3.88 -32.68 -23.57
C CYS A 3 -2.96 -31.67 -24.27
N ARG A 4 -3.22 -31.35 -25.55
CA ARG A 4 -2.26 -30.62 -26.40
C ARG A 4 -2.59 -29.14 -26.60
N ASP A 5 -3.72 -28.66 -26.09
CA ASP A 5 -4.20 -27.32 -26.40
C ASP A 5 -4.53 -26.50 -25.15
N LEU A 6 -3.65 -26.51 -24.14
CA LEU A 6 -3.65 -25.46 -23.11
C LEU A 6 -3.00 -24.17 -23.66
N GLN A 7 -3.48 -23.69 -24.79
CA GLN A 7 -3.20 -22.34 -25.26
C GLN A 7 -4.10 -21.37 -24.49
N HIS A 8 -3.82 -21.19 -23.21
CA HIS A 8 -4.51 -20.18 -22.44
C HIS A 8 -3.91 -18.82 -22.80
N PRO A 9 -4.71 -17.83 -23.25
CA PRO A 9 -4.22 -16.54 -23.70
C PRO A 9 -3.31 -15.86 -22.64
N ASP A 10 -3.58 -16.07 -21.36
CA ASP A 10 -2.80 -15.51 -20.25
C ASP A 10 -1.39 -16.11 -20.14
N ILE A 11 -1.22 -17.41 -20.42
CA ILE A 11 0.10 -18.07 -20.37
C ILE A 11 0.99 -17.55 -21.49
N THR A 12 0.42 -17.41 -22.70
CA THR A 12 1.14 -16.86 -23.85
C THR A 12 1.50 -15.38 -23.64
N LYS A 13 0.60 -14.60 -23.01
CA LYS A 13 0.86 -13.19 -22.66
C LYS A 13 1.98 -13.07 -21.62
N MET A 14 1.95 -13.89 -20.57
CA MET A 14 2.99 -13.91 -19.54
C MET A 14 4.37 -14.32 -20.09
N MET A 15 4.43 -15.32 -20.99
CA MET A 15 5.71 -15.72 -21.62
C MET A 15 6.31 -14.64 -22.52
N ARG A 16 5.47 -13.76 -23.09
CA ARG A 16 5.91 -12.70 -24.01
C ARG A 16 6.30 -11.41 -23.29
N ASP A 17 5.46 -10.95 -22.37
CA ASP A 17 5.56 -9.62 -21.78
C ASP A 17 5.85 -9.66 -20.27
N GLY A 18 5.76 -10.83 -19.63
CA GLY A 18 5.94 -10.99 -18.18
C GLY A 18 4.74 -10.54 -17.35
N THR A 19 3.76 -9.86 -17.95
CA THR A 19 2.56 -9.37 -17.27
C THR A 19 1.40 -10.37 -17.40
N LEU A 20 0.70 -10.62 -16.30
CA LEU A 20 -0.53 -11.40 -16.28
C LEU A 20 -1.77 -10.54 -16.59
N SER A 21 -1.70 -9.23 -16.35
CA SER A 21 -2.85 -8.31 -16.46
C SER A 21 -2.41 -6.96 -17.01
N ASP A 22 -3.32 -6.25 -17.70
CA ASP A 22 -3.17 -4.84 -18.09
C ASP A 22 -3.49 -3.91 -16.90
N ASP A 23 -2.99 -4.24 -15.71
CA ASP A 23 -3.30 -3.44 -14.52
C ASP A 23 -2.69 -2.04 -14.69
N PRO A 24 -3.49 -0.98 -14.62
CA PRO A 24 -2.96 0.37 -14.75
C PRO A 24 -1.96 0.65 -13.63
N PRO A 25 -0.93 1.48 -13.87
CA PRO A 25 -0.05 1.91 -12.79
C PRO A 25 -0.89 2.52 -11.66
N LEU A 26 -0.58 2.14 -10.41
CA LEU A 26 -1.24 2.67 -9.24
C LEU A 26 -1.20 4.21 -9.29
N PRO A 27 -2.31 4.91 -8.97
CA PRO A 27 -2.34 6.36 -9.02
C PRO A 27 -1.30 6.95 -8.07
N GLU A 28 -0.59 8.00 -8.52
CA GLU A 28 0.32 8.77 -7.66
C GLU A 28 -0.50 9.48 -6.57
N ILE A 29 -0.47 8.94 -5.35
CA ILE A 29 -1.19 9.52 -4.22
C ILE A 29 -0.32 10.64 -3.63
N ARG A 30 -0.87 11.87 -3.59
CA ARG A 30 -0.21 13.04 -2.97
C ARG A 30 -0.85 13.36 -1.63
N CYS A 31 -0.01 13.65 -0.63
CA CYS A 31 -0.48 14.05 0.69
C CYS A 31 -1.03 15.49 0.66
N PRO A 32 -2.26 15.74 1.16
CA PRO A 32 -2.81 17.10 1.23
C PRO A 32 -2.13 18.00 2.28
N LEU A 33 -1.25 17.45 3.14
CA LEU A 33 -0.56 18.22 4.18
C LEU A 33 0.84 18.68 3.78
N CYS A 34 1.55 17.88 2.99
CA CYS A 34 2.93 18.19 2.60
C CYS A 34 3.17 18.21 1.09
N ASP A 35 2.14 17.94 0.27
CA ASP A 35 2.18 17.90 -1.19
C ASP A 35 3.19 16.92 -1.79
N LYS A 36 3.77 16.05 -0.96
CA LYS A 36 4.71 15.01 -1.38
C LYS A 36 3.94 13.78 -1.87
N GLU A 37 4.55 13.07 -2.81
CA GLU A 37 4.14 11.72 -3.18
C GLU A 37 4.35 10.79 -1.98
N CYS A 38 3.32 10.01 -1.66
CA CYS A 38 3.31 9.09 -0.53
C CYS A 38 2.56 7.82 -0.93
N GLU A 39 2.97 6.69 -0.36
CA GLU A 39 2.31 5.41 -0.64
C GLU A 39 1.05 5.24 0.22
N THR A 40 1.06 5.76 1.44
CA THR A 40 -0.03 5.60 2.41
C THR A 40 -0.60 6.93 2.91
N LEU A 41 -1.95 7.06 2.85
CA LEU A 41 -2.70 8.13 3.51
C LEU A 41 -3.52 7.59 4.69
N TYR A 42 -3.39 8.25 5.83
CA TYR A 42 -4.14 7.98 7.05
C TYR A 42 -5.40 8.84 7.09
N LYS A 43 -6.51 8.21 7.49
CA LYS A 43 -7.80 8.87 7.69
C LYS A 43 -8.29 8.66 9.11
N GLY A 44 -8.78 9.73 9.74
CA GLY A 44 -9.40 9.71 11.06
C GLY A 44 -10.74 10.43 10.99
N GLY A 45 -11.80 9.86 11.56
CA GLY A 45 -13.11 10.53 11.60
C GLY A 45 -13.77 10.84 10.25
N GLY A 46 -13.24 10.32 9.14
CA GLY A 46 -13.72 10.59 7.78
C GLY A 46 -12.91 11.64 7.00
N GLU A 47 -11.93 12.28 7.63
CA GLU A 47 -10.99 13.21 6.97
C GLU A 47 -9.58 12.60 6.84
N VAL A 48 -8.84 13.03 5.83
CA VAL A 48 -7.42 12.66 5.66
C VAL A 48 -6.61 13.45 6.67
N ILE A 49 -6.03 12.75 7.64
CA ILE A 49 -5.25 13.35 8.72
C ILE A 49 -3.77 13.52 8.34
N GLY A 50 -3.27 12.81 7.31
CA GLY A 50 -1.89 12.94 6.83
C GLY A 50 -1.33 11.68 6.17
N CYS A 51 -0.09 11.73 5.71
CA CYS A 51 0.64 10.58 5.15
C CYS A 51 1.66 10.00 6.15
N GLU A 52 2.37 8.96 5.73
CA GLU A 52 3.49 8.34 6.47
C GLU A 52 4.65 9.29 6.82
N ASN A 53 4.81 10.40 6.10
CA ASN A 53 5.83 11.40 6.41
C ASN A 53 5.32 12.49 7.36
N CYS A 54 4.00 12.67 7.46
CA CYS A 54 3.38 13.71 8.30
C CYS A 54 2.99 13.18 9.68
N ILE A 55 2.61 11.91 9.75
CA ILE A 55 2.13 11.28 10.98
C ILE A 55 3.07 10.14 11.36
N GLU A 56 3.56 10.19 12.59
CA GLU A 56 4.24 9.08 13.21
C GLU A 56 3.20 8.12 13.81
N ARG A 57 3.32 6.82 13.49
CA ARG A 57 2.53 5.80 14.19
C ARG A 57 3.17 5.56 15.56
N VAL A 58 2.42 5.79 16.61
CA VAL A 58 2.79 5.39 17.96
C VAL A 58 1.99 4.13 18.32
N ASP A 59 2.70 3.06 18.67
CA ASP A 59 2.08 1.84 19.15
C ASP A 59 1.66 2.01 20.63
N ALA A 60 0.48 1.50 20.99
CA ALA A 60 -0.08 1.66 22.34
C ALA A 60 0.81 1.11 23.47
N TYR A 61 1.71 0.17 23.16
CA TYR A 61 2.66 -0.41 24.11
C TYR A 61 3.95 0.41 24.28
N ASP A 62 4.22 1.37 23.38
CA ASP A 62 5.38 2.27 23.45
C ASP A 62 5.20 3.31 24.57
N GLU A 63 3.96 3.72 24.84
CA GLU A 63 3.63 4.72 25.87
C GLU A 63 3.66 4.18 27.31
N ILE A 64 3.58 2.86 27.50
CA ILE A 64 3.49 2.23 28.83
C ILE A 64 4.81 2.39 29.63
N MET A 65 5.93 2.67 28.95
CA MET A 65 7.23 2.88 29.62
C MET A 65 7.44 4.29 30.20
N LYS A 66 6.53 5.25 29.96
CA LYS A 66 6.68 6.65 30.42
C LYS A 66 5.92 6.97 31.72
N TRP A 67 5.14 6.03 32.25
CA TRP A 67 4.28 6.24 33.42
C TRP A 67 4.71 5.49 34.70
N GLU A 68 5.88 4.83 34.69
CA GLU A 68 6.44 4.16 35.88
C GLU A 68 7.56 5.01 36.48
N GLY A 69 7.21 6.21 36.93
CA GLY A 69 8.16 7.16 37.56
C GLY A 69 7.52 8.14 38.53
N SER A 70 6.30 7.86 39.00
CA SER A 70 5.63 8.68 40.01
C SER A 70 4.80 7.79 40.94
N ILE A 71 5.47 6.97 41.74
CA ILE A 71 4.97 6.58 43.06
C ILE A 71 6.16 6.46 44.03
#